data_AF-A0A960R5I8-F1
#
_entry.id   AF-A0A960R5I8-F1
#
_cell.length_a   1.000
_cell.length_b   1.000
_cell.length_c   1.000
_cell.angle_alpha   90.00
_cell.angle_beta   90.00
_cell.angle_gamma   90.00
#
_symmetry.space_group_name_H-M   'P 1'
#
loop_
_entity.id
_entity.type
_entity.pdbx_description
1 polymer ?
#
loop_
_entity_poly.entity_id
_entity_poly.type
_entity_poly.pdbx_seq_one_letter_code
_entity_poly.pdbx_strand_id
1 'polypeptide(L)'
;GRIEEIEAESKAAVAELKELIDSGAELGEIKKARKKANDLEKGVEDKWRADQRHHALDAMILTMLPHWAGDPGKSLHFGLPKDIDWRRVFGRVLDGVIAEELRFEKPVLRETIYGLRPGPNEEMQAVIRRVVFEMAYEGRSMEGEPIKFGVKELKRWIPSVRDPLIRAKLAEIASDLEGLDSAKEQEIEWRKRCLDLRLSPEGPLIKKVSCWSDKPGIDNYANLAKDRSEEGDRRFRGQWRCAKGSHRGQWLYLDGKGAPRIRAVKVFESPDMVVASLRSDPNCLEVVAFLQAGCVIQIDREVVSGRQTLAAGRYRLGGVEEKKRQIDLKSAAGEPFTKIPLTSLVAAGFSRVSEA
;
A
#
# COMPACT_ATOMS: atom_id res chain seq x y z
N GLY A 1 7.96 -10.33 -17.36
CA GLY A 1 9.34 -9.81 -17.42
C GLY A 1 10.32 -10.93 -17.71
N ARG A 2 11.22 -11.24 -16.77
CA ARG A 2 12.33 -12.19 -17.00
C ARG A 2 11.93 -13.67 -17.10
N ILE A 3 10.76 -14.06 -16.60
CA ILE A 3 10.25 -15.45 -16.72
C ILE A 3 9.67 -15.68 -18.12
N GLU A 4 8.85 -14.74 -18.62
CA GLU A 4 8.25 -14.78 -19.97
C GLU A 4 9.33 -14.81 -21.06
N GLU A 5 10.44 -14.10 -20.84
CA GLU A 5 11.60 -14.09 -21.74
C GLU A 5 12.26 -15.47 -21.83
N ILE A 6 12.47 -16.15 -20.69
CA ILE A 6 13.09 -17.48 -20.64
C ILE A 6 12.13 -18.56 -21.17
N GLU A 7 10.82 -18.41 -20.95
CA GLU A 7 9.82 -19.29 -21.56
C GLU A 7 9.78 -19.17 -23.09
N ALA A 8 9.92 -17.95 -23.61
CA ALA A 8 10.03 -17.71 -25.04
C ALA A 8 11.32 -18.33 -25.61
N GLU A 9 12.45 -18.18 -24.92
CA GLU A 9 13.73 -18.80 -25.28
C GLU A 9 13.68 -20.33 -25.25
N SER A 10 13.03 -20.90 -24.22
CA SER A 10 12.83 -22.35 -24.10
C SER A 10 11.97 -22.91 -25.24
N LYS A 11 10.84 -22.25 -25.55
CA LYS A 11 9.98 -22.63 -26.69
C LYS A 11 10.71 -22.54 -28.03
N ALA A 12 11.51 -21.50 -28.23
CA ALA A 12 12.32 -21.33 -29.43
C ALA A 12 13.38 -22.44 -29.56
N ALA A 13 14.06 -22.80 -28.46
CA ALA A 13 15.04 -23.88 -28.46
C ALA A 13 14.42 -25.27 -28.73
N VAL A 14 13.19 -25.52 -28.26
CA VAL A 14 12.46 -26.76 -28.56
C VAL A 14 12.01 -26.80 -30.03
N ALA A 15 11.62 -25.66 -30.60
CA ALA A 15 11.29 -25.58 -32.02
C ALA A 15 12.52 -25.80 -32.91
N GLU A 16 13.65 -25.17 -32.57
CA GLU A 16 14.96 -25.35 -33.22
C GLU A 16 15.39 -26.83 -33.21
N LEU A 17 15.24 -27.52 -32.08
CA LEU A 17 15.55 -28.94 -31.96
C LEU A 17 14.67 -29.81 -32.89
N LYS A 18 13.37 -29.51 -32.99
CA LYS A 18 12.46 -30.25 -33.88
C LYS A 18 12.84 -30.09 -35.34
N GLU A 19 13.15 -28.86 -35.76
CA GLU A 19 13.58 -28.56 -37.12
C GLU A 19 14.90 -29.28 -37.49
N LEU A 20 15.85 -29.36 -36.56
CA LEU A 20 17.10 -30.10 -36.75
C LEU A 20 16.88 -31.63 -36.86
N ILE A 21 15.91 -32.18 -36.13
CA ILE A 21 15.54 -33.59 -36.23
C ILE A 21 14.86 -33.87 -37.58
N ASP A 22 13.93 -33.01 -37.98
CA ASP A 22 13.14 -33.19 -39.20
C ASP A 22 13.98 -32.97 -40.48
N SER A 23 15.01 -32.13 -40.42
CA SER A 23 15.96 -31.89 -41.53
C SER A 23 17.07 -32.94 -41.64
N GLY A 24 17.16 -33.88 -40.70
CA GLY A 24 18.20 -34.92 -40.71
C GLY A 24 19.60 -34.38 -40.40
N ALA A 25 19.69 -33.32 -39.59
CA ALA A 25 20.96 -32.70 -39.21
C ALA A 25 21.91 -33.68 -38.50
N GLU A 26 23.20 -33.33 -38.47
CA GLU A 26 24.20 -34.21 -37.86
C GLU A 26 23.92 -34.45 -36.37
N LEU A 27 24.18 -35.68 -35.91
CA LEU A 27 23.89 -36.13 -34.55
C LEU A 27 24.54 -35.24 -33.47
N GLY A 28 25.68 -34.61 -33.78
CA GLY A 28 26.36 -33.67 -32.89
C GLY A 28 25.57 -32.38 -32.65
N GLU A 29 24.94 -31.85 -33.68
CA GLU A 29 24.12 -30.63 -33.62
C GLU A 29 22.82 -30.90 -32.86
N ILE A 30 22.16 -32.02 -33.15
CA ILE A 30 20.96 -32.47 -32.44
C ILE A 30 21.25 -32.64 -30.93
N LYS A 31 22.40 -33.24 -30.56
CA LYS A 31 22.80 -33.39 -29.15
C LYS A 31 23.02 -32.04 -28.46
N LYS A 32 23.63 -31.08 -29.15
CA LYS A 32 23.89 -29.73 -28.62
C LYS A 32 22.59 -28.95 -28.42
N ALA A 33 21.70 -28.96 -29.41
CA ALA A 33 20.38 -28.33 -29.34
C ALA A 33 19.51 -28.96 -28.23
N ARG A 34 19.53 -30.30 -28.11
CA ARG A 34 18.80 -31.02 -27.04
C ARG A 34 19.31 -30.65 -25.65
N LYS A 35 20.63 -30.55 -25.47
CA LYS A 35 21.21 -30.12 -24.20
C LYS A 35 20.79 -28.68 -23.86
N LYS A 36 20.87 -27.76 -24.81
CA LYS A 36 20.43 -26.36 -24.65
C LYS A 36 18.94 -26.25 -24.27
N ALA A 37 18.08 -27.01 -24.94
CA ALA A 37 16.64 -27.04 -24.63
C ALA A 37 16.39 -27.57 -23.20
N ASN A 38 17.02 -28.68 -22.82
CA ASN A 38 16.90 -29.24 -21.47
C ASN A 38 17.43 -28.29 -20.38
N ASP A 39 18.57 -27.63 -20.62
CA ASP A 39 19.16 -26.69 -19.66
C ASP A 39 18.25 -25.45 -19.45
N LEU A 40 17.61 -24.96 -20.52
CA LEU A 40 16.63 -23.87 -20.46
C LEU A 40 15.33 -24.29 -19.76
N GLU A 41 14.79 -25.47 -20.06
CA GLU A 41 13.60 -26.01 -19.40
C GLU A 41 13.83 -26.20 -17.90
N LYS A 42 14.98 -26.77 -17.52
CA LYS A 42 15.39 -26.88 -16.13
C LYS A 42 15.56 -25.50 -15.47
N GLY A 43 16.09 -24.52 -16.19
CA GLY A 43 16.21 -23.14 -15.71
C GLY A 43 14.86 -22.44 -15.48
N VAL A 44 13.83 -22.77 -16.28
CA VAL A 44 12.44 -22.33 -16.03
C VAL A 44 11.91 -23.01 -14.78
N GLU A 45 12.04 -24.33 -14.67
CA GLU A 45 11.54 -25.13 -13.55
C GLU A 45 12.18 -24.71 -12.21
N ASP A 46 13.50 -24.52 -12.18
CA ASP A 46 14.23 -24.06 -10.99
C ASP A 46 13.81 -22.64 -10.57
N LYS A 47 13.53 -21.75 -11.53
CA LYS A 47 13.03 -20.39 -11.23
C LYS A 47 11.58 -20.37 -10.78
N TRP A 48 10.75 -21.22 -11.38
CA TRP A 48 9.37 -21.42 -10.95
C TRP A 48 9.33 -21.99 -9.53
N ARG A 49 10.19 -22.96 -9.21
CA ARG A 49 10.35 -23.51 -7.85
C ARG A 49 10.96 -22.51 -6.87
N ALA A 50 11.83 -21.60 -7.29
CA ALA A 50 12.37 -20.56 -6.41
C ALA A 50 11.35 -19.47 -6.04
N ASP A 51 10.22 -19.40 -6.75
CA ASP A 51 9.11 -18.51 -6.39
C ASP A 51 8.34 -19.11 -5.20
N GLN A 52 8.40 -18.44 -4.05
CA GLN A 52 7.68 -18.87 -2.84
C GLN A 52 6.15 -19.02 -3.06
N ARG A 53 5.59 -18.35 -4.08
CA ARG A 53 4.18 -18.49 -4.45
C ARG A 53 3.87 -19.86 -5.06
N HIS A 54 4.83 -20.49 -5.75
CA HIS A 54 4.68 -21.85 -6.25
C HIS A 54 4.63 -22.86 -5.10
N HIS A 55 5.46 -22.69 -4.07
CA HIS A 55 5.40 -23.54 -2.87
C HIS A 55 4.07 -23.42 -2.13
N ALA A 56 3.48 -22.22 -2.08
CA ALA A 56 2.15 -22.02 -1.50
C ALA A 56 1.05 -22.72 -2.33
N LEU A 57 1.16 -22.67 -3.67
CA LEU A 57 0.24 -23.37 -4.57
C LEU A 57 0.37 -24.89 -4.45
N ASP A 58 1.60 -25.41 -4.40
CA ASP A 58 1.88 -26.84 -4.20
C ASP A 58 1.35 -27.33 -2.85
N ALA A 59 1.58 -26.57 -1.77
CA ALA A 59 1.04 -26.88 -0.45
C ALA A 59 -0.50 -26.89 -0.46
N MET A 60 -1.13 -25.91 -1.11
CA MET A 60 -2.58 -25.85 -1.25
C MET A 60 -3.11 -27.07 -2.01
N ILE A 61 -2.49 -27.45 -3.14
CA ILE A 61 -2.87 -28.63 -3.90
C ILE A 61 -2.72 -29.89 -3.04
N LEU A 62 -1.60 -30.04 -2.32
CA LEU A 62 -1.36 -31.16 -1.40
C LEU A 62 -2.41 -31.26 -0.29
N THR A 63 -2.90 -30.14 0.26
CA THR A 63 -4.00 -30.14 1.25
C THR A 63 -5.35 -30.56 0.67
N MET A 64 -5.52 -30.47 -0.65
CA MET A 64 -6.74 -30.87 -1.36
C MET A 64 -6.66 -32.28 -1.94
N LEU A 65 -5.48 -32.92 -1.90
CA LEU A 65 -5.32 -34.29 -2.34
C LEU A 65 -5.83 -35.25 -1.26
N PRO A 66 -6.75 -36.17 -1.58
CA PRO A 66 -7.20 -37.18 -0.63
C PRO A 66 -6.05 -38.14 -0.26
N HIS A 67 -6.08 -38.70 0.96
CA HIS A 67 -5.00 -39.52 1.52
C HIS A 67 -4.52 -40.70 0.65
N TRP A 68 -5.35 -41.20 -0.27
CA TRP A 68 -5.00 -42.29 -1.19
C TRP A 68 -4.18 -41.84 -2.41
N ALA A 69 -4.04 -40.53 -2.66
CA ALA A 69 -3.22 -39.98 -3.74
C ALA A 69 -1.71 -39.98 -3.40
N GLY A 70 -1.35 -40.22 -2.13
CA GLY A 70 0.03 -40.45 -1.70
C GLY A 70 0.31 -41.93 -1.56
N ASP A 71 1.07 -42.52 -2.48
CA ASP A 71 1.64 -43.87 -2.32
C ASP A 71 3.00 -43.73 -1.60
N PRO A 72 3.16 -44.18 -0.34
CA PRO A 72 4.39 -43.98 0.43
C PRO A 72 5.61 -44.70 -0.16
N GLY A 73 5.39 -45.66 -1.06
CA GLY A 73 6.44 -46.49 -1.66
C GLY A 73 6.89 -46.07 -3.06
N LYS A 74 6.26 -45.05 -3.67
CA LYS A 74 6.59 -44.58 -5.02
C LYS A 74 7.06 -43.13 -4.98
N SER A 75 8.14 -42.84 -5.71
CA SER A 75 8.66 -41.47 -5.86
C SER A 75 7.55 -40.53 -6.38
N LEU A 76 7.01 -39.71 -5.48
CA LEU A 76 6.29 -38.44 -5.71
C LEU A 76 5.80 -38.20 -7.15
N HIS A 77 4.89 -39.04 -7.64
CA HIS A 77 4.14 -38.80 -8.87
C HIS A 77 2.68 -38.62 -8.49
N PHE A 78 2.32 -37.37 -8.15
CA PHE A 78 0.93 -36.97 -7.94
C PHE A 78 0.24 -36.80 -9.29
N GLY A 79 -0.02 -37.91 -9.97
CA GLY A 79 -0.90 -37.91 -11.13
C GLY A 79 -2.34 -37.83 -10.66
N LEU A 80 -3.00 -36.68 -10.87
CA LEU A 80 -4.43 -36.57 -10.70
C LEU A 80 -5.14 -37.57 -11.66
N PRO A 81 -6.01 -38.47 -11.18
CA PRO A 81 -6.75 -39.40 -12.05
C PRO A 81 -7.45 -38.70 -13.21
N LYS A 82 -7.34 -39.28 -14.41
CA LYS A 82 -7.79 -38.62 -15.66
C LYS A 82 -9.31 -38.50 -15.80
N ASP A 83 -10.07 -39.31 -15.08
CA ASP A 83 -11.53 -39.41 -15.22
C ASP A 83 -12.31 -38.52 -14.24
N ILE A 84 -11.60 -37.70 -13.45
CA ILE A 84 -12.19 -36.80 -12.48
C ILE A 84 -12.08 -35.37 -12.98
N ASP A 85 -13.19 -34.63 -12.95
CA ASP A 85 -13.19 -33.18 -13.18
C ASP A 85 -12.62 -32.46 -11.96
N TRP A 86 -11.28 -32.41 -11.90
CA TRP A 86 -10.54 -31.75 -10.83
C TRP A 86 -10.80 -30.25 -10.75
N ARG A 87 -11.17 -29.59 -11.86
CA ARG A 87 -11.58 -28.18 -11.84
C ARG A 87 -12.83 -28.00 -11.01
N ARG A 88 -13.82 -28.89 -11.15
CA ARG A 88 -15.02 -28.87 -10.33
C ARG A 88 -14.75 -29.24 -8.87
N VAL A 89 -13.87 -30.20 -8.62
CA VAL A 89 -13.50 -30.63 -7.25
C VAL A 89 -12.78 -29.50 -6.51
N PHE A 90 -11.70 -28.96 -7.09
CA PHE A 90 -10.97 -27.84 -6.51
C PHE A 90 -11.83 -26.58 -6.45
N GLY A 91 -12.67 -26.32 -7.46
CA GLY A 91 -13.62 -25.21 -7.45
C GLY A 91 -14.49 -25.21 -6.21
N ARG A 92 -15.15 -26.33 -5.89
CA ARG A 92 -15.97 -26.43 -4.66
C ARG A 92 -15.19 -26.24 -3.37
N VAL A 93 -13.97 -26.77 -3.31
CA VAL A 93 -13.13 -26.64 -2.11
C VAL A 93 -12.70 -25.18 -1.95
N LEU A 94 -12.22 -24.55 -3.03
CA LEU A 94 -11.82 -23.15 -3.07
C LEU A 94 -12.98 -22.19 -2.78
N ASP A 95 -14.18 -22.48 -3.29
CA ASP A 95 -15.40 -21.71 -3.03
C ASP A 95 -15.76 -21.70 -1.52
N GLY A 96 -15.36 -22.74 -0.79
CA GLY A 96 -15.53 -22.83 0.66
C GLY A 96 -14.38 -22.23 1.48
N VAL A 97 -13.24 -21.91 0.87
CA VAL A 97 -12.06 -21.39 1.59
C VAL A 97 -12.14 -19.88 1.70
N ILE A 98 -12.35 -19.40 2.93
CA ILE A 98 -12.20 -17.99 3.26
C ILE A 98 -10.80 -17.82 3.85
N ALA A 99 -9.89 -17.17 3.11
CA ALA A 99 -8.58 -16.80 3.66
C ALA A 99 -8.77 -15.97 4.95
N GLU A 100 -8.27 -16.50 6.06
CA GLU A 100 -8.41 -15.90 7.40
C GLU A 100 -7.45 -14.73 7.59
N GLU A 101 -6.26 -14.81 7.00
CA GLU A 101 -5.25 -13.76 7.04
C GLU A 101 -4.77 -13.40 5.63
N LEU A 102 -4.92 -12.13 5.27
CA LEU A 102 -4.33 -11.55 4.07
C LEU A 102 -3.11 -10.72 4.45
N ARG A 103 -1.95 -11.06 3.87
CA ARG A 103 -0.71 -10.31 4.06
C ARG A 103 -0.62 -9.20 3.02
N PHE A 104 -0.95 -7.98 3.42
CA PHE A 104 -0.74 -6.78 2.61
C PHE A 104 0.69 -6.27 2.73
N GLU A 105 1.09 -5.40 1.80
CA GLU A 105 2.36 -4.66 1.89
C GLU A 105 2.46 -3.97 3.25
N LYS A 106 3.59 -4.16 3.95
CA LYS A 106 3.79 -3.56 5.26
C LYS A 106 3.77 -2.03 5.12
N PRO A 107 3.06 -1.32 6.01
CA PRO A 107 3.04 0.12 5.96
C PRO A 107 4.44 0.67 6.25
N VAL A 108 4.88 1.64 5.47
CA VAL A 108 6.22 2.24 5.59
C VAL A 108 6.14 3.76 5.77
N LEU A 109 7.18 4.31 6.39
CA LEU A 109 7.42 5.75 6.40
C LEU A 109 7.81 6.22 5.01
N ARG A 110 7.44 7.45 4.65
CA ARG A 110 7.95 8.10 3.44
C ARG A 110 9.46 8.24 3.53
N GLU A 111 10.13 8.33 2.39
CA GLU A 111 11.54 8.70 2.34
C GLU A 111 11.75 10.21 2.59
N THR A 112 10.73 11.00 2.28
CA THR A 112 10.73 12.45 2.48
C THR A 112 10.97 12.80 3.95
N ILE A 113 11.99 13.63 4.16
CA ILE A 113 12.33 14.18 5.47
C ILE A 113 11.66 15.55 5.63
N TYR A 114 11.04 15.73 6.79
CA TYR A 114 10.40 16.95 7.23
C TYR A 114 11.22 17.56 8.36
N GLY A 115 11.22 18.90 8.44
CA GLY A 115 11.64 19.63 9.63
C GLY A 115 10.42 20.04 10.46
N LEU A 116 10.58 20.30 11.75
CA LEU A 116 9.53 20.94 12.56
C LEU A 116 9.87 22.39 12.83
N ARG A 117 8.89 23.28 12.75
CA ARG A 117 9.04 24.70 13.06
C ARG A 117 7.79 25.24 13.76
N PRO A 118 7.91 26.25 14.64
CA PRO A 118 6.75 26.96 15.17
C PRO A 118 5.95 27.60 14.02
N GLY A 119 4.66 27.30 13.97
CA GLY A 119 3.71 27.88 13.04
C GLY A 119 3.24 29.28 13.47
N PRO A 120 2.29 29.89 12.73
CA PRO A 120 1.75 31.21 13.06
C PRO A 120 1.08 31.30 14.44
N ASN A 121 0.55 30.18 14.94
CA ASN A 121 -0.11 30.09 16.25
C ASN A 121 0.83 29.52 17.33
N GLU A 122 2.15 29.59 17.12
CA GLU A 122 3.20 28.99 17.98
C GLU A 122 3.18 27.45 18.07
N GLU A 123 2.14 26.77 17.57
CA GLU A 123 2.10 25.32 17.47
C GLU A 123 3.15 24.78 16.48
N MET A 124 3.81 23.68 16.85
CA MET A 124 4.81 23.06 15.99
C MET A 124 4.18 22.41 14.77
N GLN A 125 4.63 22.81 13.58
CA GLN A 125 4.15 22.29 12.31
C GLN A 125 5.30 21.72 11.48
N ALA A 126 4.98 20.68 10.70
CA ALA A 126 5.92 20.06 9.79
C ALA A 126 6.17 20.95 8.57
N VAL A 127 7.43 21.01 8.15
CA VAL A 127 7.95 21.81 7.04
C VAL A 127 8.65 20.88 6.06
N ILE A 128 8.36 21.05 4.79
CA ILE A 128 8.97 20.32 3.68
C ILE A 128 9.66 21.30 2.74
N ARG A 129 10.78 20.90 2.12
CA ARG A 129 11.37 21.63 1.00
C ARG A 129 10.82 21.09 -0.31
N ARG A 130 10.14 21.95 -1.08
CA ARG A 130 9.60 21.62 -2.40
C ARG A 130 10.43 22.27 -3.49
N VAL A 131 10.58 21.58 -4.62
CA VAL A 131 11.17 22.17 -5.83
C VAL A 131 10.14 23.13 -6.42
N VAL A 132 10.55 24.38 -6.68
CA VAL A 132 9.62 25.41 -7.17
C VAL A 132 8.98 24.98 -8.47
N PHE A 133 9.80 24.55 -9.44
CA PHE A 133 9.35 24.12 -10.76
C PHE A 133 8.19 23.11 -10.71
N GLU A 134 8.27 22.13 -9.81
CA GLU A 134 7.27 21.06 -9.67
C GLU A 134 5.96 21.53 -9.00
N MET A 135 5.93 22.71 -8.38
CA MET A 135 4.73 23.22 -7.70
C MET A 135 3.58 23.50 -8.68
N ALA A 136 3.88 23.74 -9.95
CA ALA A 136 2.87 23.95 -10.99
C ALA A 136 2.43 22.65 -11.69
N TYR A 137 2.86 21.48 -11.21
CA TYR A 137 2.56 20.20 -11.86
C TYR A 137 1.76 19.26 -10.96
N GLU A 138 0.84 18.53 -11.60
CA GLU A 138 0.07 17.44 -11.01
C GLU A 138 0.64 16.09 -11.46
N GLY A 139 0.82 15.19 -10.49
CA GLY A 139 1.28 13.82 -10.73
C GLY A 139 2.75 13.69 -11.12
N ARG A 140 3.25 12.46 -11.08
CA ARG A 140 4.56 12.06 -11.59
C ARG A 140 4.42 10.79 -12.43
N SER A 141 5.19 10.69 -13.50
CA SER A 141 5.30 9.48 -14.33
C SER A 141 5.92 8.34 -13.52
N MET A 142 5.96 7.12 -14.08
CA MET A 142 6.66 6.00 -13.44
C MET A 142 8.15 6.28 -13.25
N GLU A 143 8.73 7.09 -14.13
CA GLU A 143 10.12 7.56 -14.09
C GLU A 143 10.32 8.77 -13.15
N GLY A 144 9.23 9.31 -12.59
CA GLY A 144 9.28 10.42 -11.64
C GLY A 144 9.13 11.82 -12.26
N GLU A 145 8.86 11.92 -13.56
CA GLU A 145 8.74 13.19 -14.28
C GLU A 145 7.35 13.84 -14.07
N PRO A 146 7.26 15.17 -13.93
CA PRO A 146 5.97 15.84 -13.78
C PRO A 146 5.05 15.61 -15.00
N ILE A 147 3.79 15.21 -14.77
CA ILE A 147 2.89 14.77 -15.85
C ILE A 147 2.11 15.94 -16.45
N LYS A 148 1.49 16.76 -15.61
CA LYS A 148 0.48 17.72 -16.08
C LYS A 148 0.70 19.09 -15.48
N PHE A 149 1.04 20.06 -16.32
CA PHE A 149 1.15 21.46 -15.91
C PHE A 149 -0.24 22.08 -15.60
N GLY A 150 -0.30 22.94 -14.58
CA GLY A 150 -1.46 23.74 -14.27
C GLY A 150 -1.17 24.86 -13.27
N VAL A 151 -1.48 26.11 -13.64
CA VAL A 151 -1.36 27.29 -12.75
C VAL A 151 -2.19 27.12 -11.46
N LYS A 152 -3.30 26.39 -11.53
CA LYS A 152 -4.12 26.04 -10.36
C LYS A 152 -3.33 25.29 -9.30
N GLU A 153 -2.44 24.36 -9.69
CA GLU A 153 -1.61 23.65 -8.72
C GLU A 153 -0.58 24.58 -8.08
N LEU A 154 0.03 25.49 -8.86
CA LEU A 154 0.93 26.51 -8.30
C LEU A 154 0.20 27.33 -7.23
N LYS A 155 -1.00 27.85 -7.56
CA LYS A 155 -1.84 28.62 -6.64
C LYS A 155 -2.23 27.86 -5.38
N ARG A 156 -2.49 26.56 -5.49
CA ARG A 156 -2.77 25.70 -4.34
C ARG A 156 -1.59 25.67 -3.35
N TRP A 157 -0.35 25.68 -3.84
CA TRP A 157 0.83 25.58 -2.98
C TRP A 157 1.33 26.92 -2.42
N ILE A 158 1.06 28.05 -3.10
CA ILE A 158 1.52 29.38 -2.68
C ILE A 158 1.20 29.71 -1.20
N PRO A 159 -0.02 29.49 -0.68
CA PRO A 159 -0.33 29.76 0.73
C PRO A 159 0.56 29.01 1.73
N SER A 160 1.07 27.84 1.34
CA SER A 160 1.95 27.02 2.20
C SER A 160 3.39 27.54 2.26
N VAL A 161 3.81 28.41 1.33
CA VAL A 161 5.17 28.96 1.29
C VAL A 161 5.39 29.85 2.51
N ARG A 162 6.45 29.54 3.26
CA ARG A 162 6.75 30.18 4.56
C ARG A 162 7.32 31.58 4.41
N ASP A 163 8.12 31.82 3.38
CA ASP A 163 8.76 33.10 3.14
C ASP A 163 7.77 34.07 2.45
N PRO A 164 7.39 35.19 3.08
CA PRO A 164 6.42 36.12 2.51
C PRO A 164 6.83 36.75 1.19
N LEU A 165 8.13 37.03 0.98
CA LEU A 165 8.63 37.66 -0.24
C LEU A 165 8.57 36.68 -1.41
N ILE A 166 9.02 35.44 -1.18
CA ILE A 166 8.92 34.37 -2.20
C ILE A 166 7.44 34.08 -2.51
N ARG A 167 6.58 34.05 -1.49
CA ARG A 167 5.15 33.84 -1.65
C ARG A 167 4.50 34.92 -2.53
N ALA A 168 4.84 36.19 -2.29
CA ALA A 168 4.35 37.31 -3.11
C ALA A 168 4.83 37.19 -4.57
N LYS A 169 6.12 36.91 -4.80
CA LYS A 169 6.68 36.71 -6.15
C LYS A 169 6.01 35.56 -6.90
N LEU A 170 5.77 34.43 -6.23
CA LEU A 170 5.09 33.29 -6.86
C LEU A 170 3.62 33.61 -7.17
N ALA A 171 2.95 34.44 -6.36
CA ALA A 171 1.59 34.89 -6.62
C ALA A 171 1.49 35.83 -7.83
N GLU A 172 2.45 36.75 -7.96
CA GLU A 172 2.60 37.61 -9.15
C GLU A 172 2.80 36.76 -10.42
N ILE A 173 3.76 35.82 -10.39
CA ILE A 173 4.01 34.91 -11.52
C ILE A 173 2.75 34.10 -11.86
N ALA A 174 2.03 33.58 -10.85
CA ALA A 174 0.80 32.84 -11.10
C ALA A 174 -0.30 33.70 -11.76
N SER A 175 -0.35 34.99 -11.44
CA SER A 175 -1.27 35.95 -12.07
C SER A 175 -0.86 36.26 -13.51
N ASP A 176 0.43 36.48 -13.78
CA ASP A 176 0.96 36.73 -15.12
C ASP A 176 0.68 35.55 -16.06
N LEU A 177 0.88 34.31 -15.57
CA LEU A 177 0.62 33.11 -16.34
C LEU A 177 -0.87 32.95 -16.70
N GLU A 178 -1.78 33.33 -15.81
CA GLU A 178 -3.23 33.29 -16.08
C GLU A 178 -3.67 34.24 -17.19
N GLY A 179 -2.88 35.28 -17.46
CA GLY A 179 -3.11 36.21 -18.56
C GLY A 179 -2.73 35.66 -19.94
N LEU A 180 -2.16 34.45 -20.02
CA LEU A 180 -1.74 33.83 -21.28
C LEU A 180 -2.83 32.92 -21.88
N ASP A 181 -2.93 32.94 -23.21
CA ASP A 181 -4.04 32.36 -23.98
C ASP A 181 -4.07 30.83 -23.98
N SER A 182 -2.94 30.15 -23.73
CA SER A 182 -2.86 28.69 -23.79
C SER A 182 -2.03 28.06 -22.68
N ALA A 183 -2.42 26.85 -22.25
CA ALA A 183 -1.69 26.08 -21.24
C ALA A 183 -0.24 25.76 -21.66
N LYS A 184 0.02 25.64 -22.97
CA LYS A 184 1.36 25.39 -23.51
C LYS A 184 2.27 26.61 -23.36
N GLU A 185 1.76 27.80 -23.65
CA GLU A 185 2.50 29.05 -23.44
C GLU A 185 2.75 29.31 -21.96
N GLN A 186 1.74 29.03 -21.11
CA GLN A 186 1.89 29.09 -19.66
C GLN A 186 3.02 28.18 -19.17
N GLU A 187 3.11 26.95 -19.67
CA GLU A 187 4.17 26.03 -19.28
C GLU A 187 5.56 26.51 -19.74
N ILE A 188 5.66 27.00 -20.98
CA ILE A 188 6.92 27.54 -21.53
C ILE A 188 7.39 28.74 -20.70
N GLU A 189 6.48 29.67 -20.40
CA GLU A 189 6.80 30.85 -19.60
C GLU A 189 7.14 30.46 -18.16
N TRP A 190 6.42 29.52 -17.56
CA TRP A 190 6.74 28.99 -16.24
C TRP A 190 8.16 28.41 -16.17
N ARG A 191 8.55 27.61 -17.17
CA ARG A 191 9.91 27.06 -17.30
C ARG A 191 10.95 28.18 -17.33
N LYS A 192 10.74 29.22 -18.15
CA LYS A 192 11.65 30.38 -18.22
C LYS A 192 11.76 31.11 -16.88
N ARG A 193 10.62 31.42 -16.24
CA ARG A 193 10.58 32.10 -14.95
C ARG A 193 11.30 31.30 -13.86
N CYS A 194 11.16 29.98 -13.84
CA CYS A 194 11.86 29.12 -12.88
C CYS A 194 13.39 29.11 -13.05
N LEU A 195 13.91 29.31 -14.26
CA LEU A 195 15.35 29.30 -14.52
C LEU A 195 16.07 30.51 -13.91
N ASP A 196 15.38 31.65 -13.76
CA ASP A 196 15.95 32.89 -13.23
C ASP A 196 15.18 33.45 -12.01
N LEU A 197 14.38 32.62 -11.33
CA LEU A 197 13.65 33.06 -10.15
C LEU A 197 14.62 33.38 -9.01
N ARG A 198 14.78 34.66 -8.67
CA ARG A 198 15.67 35.13 -7.59
C ARG A 198 14.92 35.86 -6.49
N LEU A 199 15.48 35.83 -5.27
CA LEU A 199 14.92 36.53 -4.11
C LEU A 199 14.95 38.05 -4.29
N SER A 200 16.00 38.56 -4.92
CA SER A 200 16.20 39.94 -5.36
C SER A 200 16.94 39.92 -6.71
N PRO A 201 17.02 41.02 -7.47
CA PRO A 201 17.68 41.02 -8.79
C PRO A 201 19.12 40.46 -8.77
N GLU A 202 19.90 40.80 -7.74
CA GLU A 202 21.25 40.27 -7.53
C GLU A 202 21.30 39.14 -6.49
N GLY A 203 20.14 38.64 -6.09
CA GLY A 203 19.97 37.67 -5.02
C GLY A 203 20.21 36.22 -5.45
N PRO A 204 20.16 35.30 -4.47
CA PRO A 204 20.30 33.87 -4.73
C PRO A 204 19.12 33.35 -5.57
N LEU A 205 19.42 32.38 -6.44
CA LEU A 205 18.43 31.66 -7.22
C LEU A 205 17.59 30.74 -6.32
N ILE A 206 16.27 30.79 -6.51
CA ILE A 206 15.28 30.04 -5.76
C ILE A 206 14.90 28.78 -6.54
N LYS A 207 15.59 27.67 -6.26
CA LYS A 207 15.22 26.34 -6.81
C LYS A 207 14.25 25.57 -5.92
N LYS A 208 14.35 25.76 -4.61
CA LYS A 208 13.53 25.07 -3.60
C LYS A 208 13.03 26.04 -2.56
N VAL A 209 11.81 25.84 -2.09
CA VAL A 209 11.16 26.68 -1.09
C VAL A 209 10.70 25.86 0.11
N SER A 210 10.71 26.48 1.28
CA SER A 210 10.20 25.84 2.50
C SER A 210 8.69 26.07 2.58
N CYS A 211 7.94 24.98 2.62
CA CYS A 211 6.49 24.97 2.69
C CYS A 211 6.02 24.31 3.97
N TRP A 212 4.91 24.79 4.54
CA TRP A 212 4.13 24.02 5.50
C TRP A 212 3.64 22.72 4.85
N SER A 213 3.70 21.62 5.60
CA SER A 213 3.25 20.31 5.14
C SER A 213 1.73 20.30 4.99
N ASP A 214 1.23 19.66 3.93
CA ASP A 214 -0.20 19.41 3.68
C ASP A 214 -0.76 18.21 4.47
N LYS A 215 0.08 17.60 5.32
CA LYS A 215 -0.20 16.36 6.06
C LYS A 215 -0.69 16.68 7.48
N PRO A 216 -1.41 15.73 8.13
CA PRO A 216 -2.00 15.91 9.45
C PRO A 216 -0.97 16.28 10.54
N GLY A 217 -1.44 16.54 11.76
CA GLY A 217 -0.66 17.07 12.88
C GLY A 217 0.66 16.35 13.17
N ILE A 218 1.50 17.01 13.99
CA ILE A 218 2.83 16.54 14.39
C ILE A 218 2.85 15.10 14.93
N ASP A 219 1.75 14.67 15.55
CA ASP A 219 1.55 13.33 16.08
C ASP A 219 1.66 12.24 15.00
N ASN A 220 1.54 12.59 13.72
CA ASN A 220 1.67 11.66 12.59
C ASN A 220 3.10 11.54 12.04
N TYR A 221 4.09 12.14 12.72
CA TYR A 221 5.48 12.10 12.32
C TYR A 221 6.34 11.35 13.36
N ALA A 222 7.20 10.48 12.87
CA ALA A 222 8.25 9.84 13.66
C ALA A 222 9.50 10.73 13.67
N ASN A 223 10.07 10.99 14.84
CA ASN A 223 11.42 11.54 14.94
C ASN A 223 12.44 10.44 14.67
N LEU A 224 13.23 10.59 13.61
CA LEU A 224 14.32 9.66 13.29
C LEU A 224 15.70 10.22 13.67
N ALA A 225 15.75 11.26 14.52
CA ALA A 225 17.00 11.74 15.07
C ALA A 225 17.74 10.63 15.84
N LYS A 226 19.08 10.61 15.71
CA LYS A 226 19.94 9.71 16.48
C LYS A 226 20.06 10.14 17.94
N ASP A 227 19.98 11.44 18.20
CA ASP A 227 19.93 12.01 19.54
C ASP A 227 18.48 11.99 20.05
N ARG A 228 18.21 11.08 21.00
CA ARG A 228 16.92 10.92 21.66
C ARG A 228 16.91 11.50 23.09
N SER A 229 17.87 12.37 23.41
CA SER A 229 17.82 13.08 24.69
C SER A 229 16.55 13.91 24.77
N GLU A 230 16.04 14.13 25.98
CA GLU A 230 14.86 14.99 26.19
C GLU A 230 15.09 16.39 25.62
N GLU A 231 16.34 16.88 25.67
CA GLU A 231 16.75 18.12 25.01
C GLU A 231 16.83 18.00 23.47
N GLY A 232 17.29 16.87 22.93
CA GLY A 232 17.34 16.60 21.49
C GLY A 232 15.94 16.56 20.86
N ASP A 233 14.98 15.94 21.54
CA ASP A 233 13.56 15.95 21.17
C ASP A 233 12.94 17.35 21.34
N ARG A 234 13.22 18.05 22.45
CA ARG A 234 12.73 19.43 22.71
C ARG A 234 13.33 20.49 21.78
N ARG A 235 14.54 20.31 21.24
CA ARG A 235 15.15 21.28 20.31
C ARG A 235 14.48 21.28 18.94
N PHE A 236 13.55 20.34 18.67
CA PHE A 236 12.82 20.22 17.40
C PHE A 236 13.74 20.12 16.16
N ARG A 237 15.01 19.77 16.37
CA ARG A 237 16.04 19.57 15.34
C ARG A 237 16.10 18.08 15.02
N GLY A 238 15.13 17.60 14.26
CA GLY A 238 15.02 16.19 13.90
C GLY A 238 14.80 15.99 12.40
N GLN A 239 15.04 14.76 11.95
CA GLN A 239 14.59 14.28 10.66
C GLN A 239 13.26 13.58 10.86
N TRP A 240 12.17 14.28 10.57
CA TRP A 240 10.83 13.78 10.80
C TRP A 240 10.31 13.09 9.55
N ARG A 241 9.60 11.97 9.70
CA ARG A 241 8.96 11.28 8.58
C ARG A 241 7.54 10.87 8.93
N CYS A 242 6.63 11.00 7.98
CA CYS A 242 5.24 10.56 8.14
C CYS A 242 4.96 9.29 7.33
N ALA A 243 3.82 8.66 7.59
CA ALA A 243 3.39 7.45 6.88
C ALA A 243 3.18 7.73 5.37
N LYS A 244 3.50 6.73 4.52
CA LYS A 244 3.29 6.83 3.06
C LYS A 244 1.81 6.85 2.67
N GLY A 245 0.95 6.23 3.47
CA GLY A 245 -0.50 6.28 3.26
C GLY A 245 -1.34 5.33 4.12
N SER A 246 -0.73 4.55 5.02
CA SER A 246 -1.42 3.55 5.82
C SER A 246 -0.85 3.44 7.24
N HIS A 247 -1.58 2.72 8.09
CA HIS A 247 -1.24 2.39 9.47
C HIS A 247 -1.10 0.86 9.62
N ARG A 248 -0.55 0.37 10.72
CA ARG A 248 -0.34 -1.08 10.99
C ARG A 248 -1.65 -1.83 11.26
N GLY A 249 -2.67 -1.10 11.68
CA GLY A 249 -4.00 -1.58 12.06
C GLY A 249 -4.64 -0.59 13.00
N GLN A 250 -5.75 -0.96 13.61
CA GLN A 250 -6.56 -0.09 14.45
C GLN A 250 -7.09 -0.86 15.65
N TRP A 251 -7.04 -0.27 16.83
CA TRP A 251 -7.73 -0.80 18.00
C TRP A 251 -9.14 -0.22 18.07
N LEU A 252 -10.14 -1.10 18.17
CA LEU A 252 -11.50 -0.77 18.54
C LEU A 252 -11.62 -0.87 20.07
N TYR A 253 -12.14 0.17 20.71
CA TYR A 253 -12.34 0.21 22.15
C TYR A 253 -13.62 0.98 22.49
N LEU A 254 -14.15 0.77 23.69
CA LEU A 254 -15.28 1.51 24.24
C LEU A 254 -14.75 2.63 25.14
N ASP A 255 -15.28 3.84 24.94
CA ASP A 255 -14.99 4.95 25.85
C ASP A 255 -15.71 4.79 27.20
N GLY A 256 -15.45 5.69 28.15
CA GLY A 256 -16.09 5.68 29.48
C GLY A 256 -17.63 5.84 29.44
N LYS A 257 -18.21 6.11 28.27
CA LYS A 257 -19.67 6.16 28.04
C LYS A 257 -20.20 4.93 27.30
N GLY A 258 -19.36 3.92 27.08
CA GLY A 258 -19.69 2.73 26.31
C GLY A 258 -19.79 2.97 24.80
N ALA A 259 -19.37 4.14 24.29
CA ALA A 259 -19.44 4.43 22.86
C ALA A 259 -18.16 3.94 22.15
N PRO A 260 -18.27 3.28 20.99
CA PRO A 260 -17.11 2.76 20.27
C PRO A 260 -16.22 3.90 19.75
N ARG A 261 -14.92 3.65 19.83
CA ARG A 261 -13.83 4.51 19.38
C ARG A 261 -12.77 3.67 18.68
N ILE A 262 -12.03 4.32 17.80
CA ILE A 262 -10.97 3.70 17.02
C ILE A 262 -9.69 4.46 17.32
N ARG A 263 -8.60 3.73 17.54
CA ARG A 263 -7.25 4.30 17.62
C ARG A 263 -6.35 3.58 16.62
N ALA A 264 -5.96 4.27 15.56
CA ALA A 264 -5.00 3.74 14.59
C ALA A 264 -3.61 3.53 15.22
N VAL A 265 -2.94 2.46 14.80
CA VAL A 265 -1.55 2.16 15.16
C VAL A 265 -0.65 2.67 14.05
N LYS A 266 0.03 3.79 14.29
CA LYS A 266 0.91 4.41 13.30
C LYS A 266 2.07 3.48 12.94
N VAL A 267 2.70 3.75 11.80
CA VAL A 267 3.78 2.92 11.25
C VAL A 267 4.94 2.71 12.24
N PHE A 268 5.22 3.73 13.03
CA PHE A 268 6.31 3.78 14.00
C PHE A 268 5.87 3.43 15.43
N GLU A 269 4.58 3.14 15.66
CA GLU A 269 4.08 2.70 16.96
C GLU A 269 4.12 1.17 17.07
N SER A 270 4.26 0.68 18.30
CA SER A 270 4.04 -0.74 18.63
C SER A 270 2.56 -0.96 18.97
N PRO A 271 1.86 -1.94 18.35
CA PRO A 271 0.51 -2.32 18.73
C PRO A 271 0.35 -2.63 20.23
N ASP A 272 1.38 -3.24 20.83
CA ASP A 272 1.38 -3.65 22.24
C ASP A 272 1.46 -2.44 23.18
N MET A 273 2.31 -1.47 22.86
CA MET A 273 2.38 -0.21 23.62
C MET A 273 1.10 0.60 23.48
N VAL A 274 0.52 0.58 22.28
CA VAL A 274 -0.76 1.24 22.00
C VAL A 274 -1.88 0.65 22.86
N VAL A 275 -2.03 -0.68 22.90
CA VAL A 275 -3.09 -1.31 23.70
C VAL A 275 -2.85 -1.17 25.19
N ALA A 276 -1.60 -1.23 25.65
CA ALA A 276 -1.26 -0.95 27.04
C ALA A 276 -1.65 0.49 27.42
N SER A 277 -1.34 1.47 26.56
CA SER A 277 -1.75 2.86 26.74
C SER A 277 -3.26 3.03 26.77
N LEU A 278 -4.02 2.34 25.91
CA LEU A 278 -5.48 2.37 25.92
C LEU A 278 -6.03 1.78 27.23
N ARG A 279 -5.55 0.61 27.67
CA ARG A 279 -5.99 -0.02 28.92
C ARG A 279 -5.67 0.80 30.18
N SER A 280 -4.69 1.70 30.10
CA SER A 280 -4.30 2.60 31.18
C SER A 280 -5.07 3.92 31.17
N ASP A 281 -5.81 4.21 30.10
CA ASP A 281 -6.58 5.45 29.96
C ASP A 281 -7.87 5.34 30.80
N PRO A 282 -8.13 6.27 31.75
CA PRO A 282 -9.35 6.25 32.56
C PRO A 282 -10.63 6.43 31.73
N ASN A 283 -10.53 6.90 30.49
CA ASN A 283 -11.64 7.02 29.56
C ASN A 283 -11.77 5.82 28.62
N CYS A 284 -10.96 4.76 28.78
CA CYS A 284 -11.13 3.49 28.08
C CYS A 284 -11.83 2.50 29.00
N LEU A 285 -13.08 2.16 28.67
CA LEU A 285 -13.83 1.14 29.40
C LEU A 285 -13.34 -0.27 29.06
N GLU A 286 -13.17 -0.55 27.76
CA GLU A 286 -12.83 -1.89 27.27
C GLU A 286 -12.13 -1.81 25.92
N VAL A 287 -11.09 -2.63 25.72
CA VAL A 287 -10.51 -2.86 24.39
C VAL A 287 -11.19 -4.06 23.75
N VAL A 288 -11.85 -3.85 22.61
CA VAL A 288 -12.69 -4.86 21.94
C VAL A 288 -11.87 -5.73 21.00
N ALA A 289 -11.18 -5.13 20.01
CA ALA A 289 -10.47 -5.91 18.98
C ALA A 289 -9.38 -5.10 18.26
N PHE A 290 -8.36 -5.79 17.75
CA PHE A 290 -7.39 -5.22 16.81
C PHE A 290 -7.77 -5.53 15.37
N LEU A 291 -8.05 -4.51 14.59
CA LEU A 291 -8.57 -4.58 13.24
C LEU A 291 -7.48 -4.27 12.21
N GLN A 292 -7.45 -5.06 11.14
CA GLN A 292 -6.56 -4.87 9.99
C GLN A 292 -7.35 -5.09 8.72
N ALA A 293 -7.06 -4.31 7.67
CA ALA A 293 -7.68 -4.53 6.37
C ALA A 293 -7.50 -6.02 5.96
N GLY A 294 -8.58 -6.62 5.47
CA GLY A 294 -8.66 -8.02 5.07
C GLY A 294 -8.79 -9.05 6.19
N CYS A 295 -8.79 -8.66 7.48
CA CYS A 295 -9.05 -9.64 8.54
C CYS A 295 -10.50 -10.14 8.49
N VAL A 296 -10.71 -11.37 8.98
CA VAL A 296 -12.06 -11.92 9.15
C VAL A 296 -12.61 -11.50 10.51
N ILE A 297 -13.86 -11.08 10.51
CA ILE A 297 -14.63 -10.78 11.72
C ILE A 297 -15.81 -11.73 11.83
N GLN A 298 -16.22 -12.01 13.06
CA GLN A 298 -17.43 -12.73 13.40
C GLN A 298 -18.45 -11.74 13.96
N ILE A 299 -19.70 -11.91 13.55
CA ILE A 299 -20.85 -11.19 14.08
C ILE A 299 -21.85 -12.24 14.57
N ASP A 300 -22.16 -12.22 15.86
CA ASP A 300 -22.95 -13.28 16.51
C ASP A 300 -24.45 -13.12 16.28
N ARG A 301 -24.90 -11.88 16.05
CA ARG A 301 -26.31 -11.54 15.88
C ARG A 301 -26.53 -10.73 14.61
N GLU A 302 -27.76 -10.79 14.11
CA GLU A 302 -28.16 -9.97 12.97
C GLU A 302 -28.01 -8.47 13.29
N VAL A 303 -27.52 -7.70 12.32
CA VAL A 303 -27.34 -6.25 12.42
C VAL A 303 -28.23 -5.55 11.41
N VAL A 304 -29.19 -4.79 11.91
CA VAL A 304 -30.04 -3.92 11.07
C VAL A 304 -29.38 -2.54 10.96
N SER A 305 -29.04 -2.13 9.74
CA SER A 305 -28.45 -0.82 9.43
C SER A 305 -29.22 -0.13 8.31
N GLY A 306 -30.21 0.67 8.70
CA GLY A 306 -31.11 1.32 7.74
C GLY A 306 -32.03 0.30 7.07
N ARG A 307 -31.94 0.18 5.74
CA ARG A 307 -32.73 -0.79 4.95
C ARG A 307 -32.03 -2.13 4.74
N GLN A 308 -30.80 -2.28 5.22
CA GLN A 308 -30.01 -3.50 5.05
C GLN A 308 -29.96 -4.26 6.36
N THR A 309 -30.12 -5.58 6.23
CA THR A 309 -30.01 -6.53 7.31
C THR A 309 -28.79 -7.39 7.03
N LEU A 310 -27.80 -7.32 7.92
CA LEU A 310 -26.63 -8.17 7.87
C LEU A 310 -26.88 -9.37 8.78
N ALA A 311 -26.93 -10.56 8.20
CA ALA A 311 -27.07 -11.79 8.98
C ALA A 311 -25.91 -11.98 9.97
N ALA A 312 -26.10 -12.85 10.96
CA ALA A 312 -24.98 -13.35 11.75
C ALA A 312 -24.05 -14.17 10.85
N GLY A 313 -22.74 -14.09 11.08
CA GLY A 313 -21.76 -14.82 10.27
C GLY A 313 -20.37 -14.20 10.23
N ARG A 314 -19.55 -14.75 9.32
CA ARG A 314 -18.17 -14.30 9.08
C ARG A 314 -18.11 -13.35 7.90
N TYR A 315 -17.42 -12.23 8.10
CA TYR A 315 -17.26 -11.18 7.10
C TYR A 315 -15.81 -10.76 6.98
N ARG A 316 -15.44 -10.24 5.82
CA ARG A 316 -14.10 -9.69 5.59
C ARG A 316 -14.11 -8.18 5.80
N LEU A 317 -13.15 -7.69 6.57
CA LEU A 317 -12.97 -6.26 6.79
C LEU A 317 -12.37 -5.60 5.53
N GLY A 318 -13.08 -4.67 4.93
CA GLY A 318 -12.56 -3.83 3.84
C GLY A 318 -11.74 -2.65 4.36
N GLY A 319 -12.22 -1.99 5.41
CA GLY A 319 -11.61 -0.82 6.00
C GLY A 319 -12.46 -0.24 7.13
N VAL A 320 -11.89 0.73 7.85
CA VAL A 320 -12.56 1.42 8.96
C VAL A 320 -12.46 2.93 8.74
N GLU A 321 -13.60 3.61 8.68
CA GLU A 321 -13.68 5.06 8.59
C GLU A 321 -13.75 5.68 9.99
N GLU A 322 -12.60 6.12 10.51
CA GLU A 322 -12.45 6.64 11.88
C GLU A 322 -13.41 7.79 12.20
N LYS A 323 -13.53 8.77 11.30
CA LYS A 323 -14.36 9.98 11.52
C LYS A 323 -15.84 9.65 11.64
N LYS A 324 -16.34 8.71 10.83
CA LYS A 324 -17.76 8.31 10.83
C LYS A 324 -18.04 7.12 11.73
N ARG A 325 -17.01 6.46 12.25
CA ARG A 325 -17.08 5.24 13.06
C ARG A 325 -17.87 4.15 12.34
N GLN A 326 -17.55 3.98 11.06
CA GLN A 326 -18.19 3.01 10.19
C GLN A 326 -17.16 2.01 9.69
N ILE A 327 -17.62 0.78 9.45
CA ILE A 327 -16.82 -0.28 8.89
C ILE A 327 -17.33 -0.63 7.49
N ASP A 328 -16.40 -0.82 6.57
CA ASP A 328 -16.63 -1.46 5.28
C ASP A 328 -16.49 -2.97 5.44
N LEU A 329 -17.56 -3.72 5.17
CA LEU A 329 -17.54 -5.18 5.18
C LEU A 329 -17.68 -5.74 3.77
N LYS A 330 -17.11 -6.93 3.57
CA LYS A 330 -17.32 -7.74 2.37
C LYS A 330 -17.82 -9.13 2.74
N SER A 331 -18.68 -9.68 1.91
CA SER A 331 -19.09 -11.09 2.03
C SER A 331 -17.90 -12.03 1.76
N ALA A 332 -18.09 -13.33 2.00
CA ALA A 332 -17.11 -14.35 1.60
C ALA A 332 -16.79 -14.30 0.10
N ALA A 333 -17.79 -14.00 -0.73
CA ALA A 333 -17.64 -13.82 -2.18
C ALA A 333 -17.01 -12.48 -2.58
N GLY A 334 -16.65 -11.62 -1.61
CA GLY A 334 -16.02 -10.33 -1.85
C GLY A 334 -16.97 -9.18 -2.19
N GLU A 335 -18.29 -9.42 -2.14
CA GLU A 335 -19.30 -8.39 -2.41
C GLU A 335 -19.30 -7.35 -1.29
N PRO A 336 -19.17 -6.05 -1.61
CA PRO A 336 -19.14 -5.00 -0.60
C PRO A 336 -20.54 -4.75 -0.02
N PHE A 337 -20.60 -4.65 1.31
CA PHE A 337 -21.77 -4.11 2.01
C PHE A 337 -21.66 -2.59 2.13
N THR A 338 -22.80 -1.94 2.35
CA THR A 338 -22.81 -0.53 2.74
C THR A 338 -22.12 -0.38 4.10
N LYS A 339 -21.48 0.76 4.32
CA LYS A 339 -20.85 1.12 5.59
C LYS A 339 -21.78 0.92 6.79
N ILE A 340 -21.37 0.07 7.73
CA ILE A 340 -22.14 -0.27 8.93
C ILE A 340 -21.58 0.51 10.13
N PRO A 341 -22.43 1.16 10.96
CA PRO A 341 -21.99 1.80 12.19
C PRO A 341 -21.37 0.81 13.18
N LEU A 342 -20.23 1.18 13.77
CA LEU A 342 -19.56 0.38 14.79
C LEU A 342 -20.42 0.07 16.01
N THR A 343 -21.30 1.00 16.39
CA THR A 343 -22.24 0.81 17.51
C THR A 343 -23.12 -0.40 17.30
N SER A 344 -23.63 -0.58 16.08
CA SER A 344 -24.51 -1.69 15.74
C SER A 344 -23.74 -3.01 15.69
N LEU A 345 -22.51 -2.99 15.19
CA LEU A 345 -21.63 -4.15 15.14
C LEU A 345 -21.25 -4.64 16.55
N VAL A 346 -20.77 -3.73 17.42
CA VAL A 346 -20.40 -4.08 18.79
C VAL A 346 -21.59 -4.67 19.55
N ALA A 347 -22.77 -4.06 19.43
CA ALA A 347 -23.99 -4.58 20.06
C ALA A 347 -24.34 -6.01 19.60
N ALA A 348 -23.93 -6.41 18.40
CA ALA A 348 -24.18 -7.72 17.82
C ALA A 348 -23.09 -8.76 18.07
N GLY A 349 -22.12 -8.50 18.96
CA GLY A 349 -21.06 -9.48 19.29
C GLY A 349 -19.89 -9.45 18.30
N PHE A 350 -19.55 -8.28 17.78
CA PHE A 350 -18.44 -8.12 16.85
C PHE A 350 -17.10 -8.53 17.47
N SER A 351 -16.42 -9.49 16.85
CA SER A 351 -15.09 -9.94 17.24
C SER A 351 -14.22 -10.24 16.03
N ARG A 352 -12.89 -10.12 16.18
CA ARG A 352 -11.96 -10.60 15.15
C ARG A 352 -11.79 -12.10 15.30
N VAL A 353 -11.85 -12.82 14.18
CA VAL A 353 -11.42 -14.21 14.14
C VAL A 353 -9.88 -14.20 14.10
N SER A 354 -9.25 -14.51 15.22
CA SER A 354 -7.81 -14.77 15.30
C SER A 354 -7.60 -16.24 15.67
N GLU A 355 -6.51 -16.84 15.20
CA GLU A 355 -6.06 -18.17 15.63
C GLU A 355 -6.03 -18.22 17.18
N ALA A 356 -6.60 -19.29 17.73
CA ALA A 356 -6.44 -19.68 19.12
C ALA A 356 -5.06 -20.28 19.35
#